data_AF-A0A0N4VZQ8-F1
#
_entry.id   AF-A0A0N4VZQ8-F1
#
_cell.length_a   1.000
_cell.length_b   1.000
_cell.length_c   1.000
_cell.angle_alpha   90.00
_cell.angle_beta   90.00
_cell.angle_gamma   90.00
#
_symmetry.space_group_name_H-M   'P 1'
#
loop_
_entity.id
_entity.type
_entity.pdbx_description
1 polymer ?
#
loop_
_entity_poly.entity_id
_entity_poly.type
_entity_poly.pdbx_seq_one_letter_code
_entity_poly.pdbx_strand_id
1 'polypeptide(L)'
;MQIENRYESVLASRYCRRSPLLELFSERNKTVLWRQLWIWLAEAELELGLTQVTPDAIEEMKEQRDNIDWNKIREEERRLKHDVMAHNHAFGAVCPKAAGVIHLGATSCYVQDNADLIVIKEAVGHLLA
;
A
#
# COMPACT_ATOMS: atom_id res chain seq x y z
N MET A 1 -29.92 -0.02 0.87
CA MET A 1 -30.08 0.50 2.25
C MET A 1 -29.57 1.93 2.24
N GLN A 2 -30.28 2.89 2.83
CA GLN A 2 -29.86 4.30 2.88
C GLN A 2 -28.58 4.46 3.71
N ILE A 3 -27.71 5.42 3.36
CA ILE A 3 -26.42 5.62 4.03
C ILE A 3 -26.62 6.10 5.47
N GLU A 4 -27.71 6.83 5.72
CA GLU A 4 -28.16 7.32 7.02
C GLU A 4 -28.55 6.18 7.99
N ASN A 5 -28.75 4.95 7.48
CA ASN A 5 -29.02 3.77 8.29
C ASN A 5 -27.74 3.03 8.73
N ARG A 6 -26.56 3.59 8.47
CA ARG A 6 -25.27 3.07 8.94
C ARG A 6 -24.45 4.18 9.60
N TYR A 7 -23.58 3.79 10.52
CA TYR A 7 -22.56 4.71 11.02
C TYR A 7 -21.65 5.12 9.86
N GLU A 8 -21.43 6.43 9.77
CA GLU A 8 -20.47 7.05 8.86
C GLU A 8 -19.61 8.01 9.68
N SER A 9 -18.33 8.13 9.31
CA SER A 9 -17.46 9.12 9.91
C SER A 9 -17.96 10.52 9.54
N VAL A 10 -18.43 11.30 10.53
CA VAL A 10 -18.87 12.69 10.32
C VAL A 10 -17.73 13.60 9.81
N LEU A 11 -16.49 13.24 10.13
CA LEU A 11 -15.31 13.87 9.55
C LEU A 11 -15.29 13.67 8.03
N ALA A 12 -15.48 12.44 7.55
CA ALA A 12 -15.47 12.14 6.12
C ALA A 12 -16.70 12.67 5.39
N SER A 13 -17.90 12.43 5.91
CA SER A 13 -19.16 12.74 5.21
C SER A 13 -19.53 14.22 5.22
N ARG A 14 -19.02 15.00 6.19
CA ARG A 14 -19.43 16.40 6.38
C ARG A 14 -18.26 17.37 6.50
N TYR A 15 -17.43 17.24 7.52
CA TYR A 15 -16.48 18.29 7.89
C TYR A 15 -15.29 18.40 6.93
N CYS A 16 -14.76 17.26 6.50
CA CYS A 16 -13.59 17.15 5.63
C CYS A 16 -13.96 16.70 4.21
N ARG A 17 -15.25 16.68 3.83
CA ARG A 17 -15.76 16.11 2.56
C ARG A 17 -15.13 16.63 1.27
N ARG A 18 -14.46 17.78 1.31
CA ARG A 18 -13.73 18.40 0.19
C ARG A 18 -12.21 18.50 0.43
N SER A 19 -11.74 17.92 1.52
CA SER A 19 -10.34 17.96 1.92
C SER A 19 -9.56 16.86 1.20
N PRO A 20 -8.36 17.13 0.67
CA PRO A 20 -7.49 16.11 0.09
C PRO A 20 -7.09 15.03 1.11
N LEU A 21 -7.22 15.32 2.42
CA LEU A 21 -6.95 14.38 3.49
C LEU A 21 -7.81 13.11 3.37
N LEU A 22 -9.02 13.18 2.80
CA LEU A 22 -9.85 11.96 2.65
C LEU A 22 -9.25 10.97 1.65
N GLU A 23 -8.59 11.45 0.61
CA GLU A 23 -7.87 10.59 -0.35
C GLU A 23 -6.56 10.11 0.24
N LEU A 24 -5.84 11.00 0.95
CA LEU A 24 -4.56 10.70 1.59
C LEU A 24 -4.66 9.59 2.65
N PHE A 25 -5.69 9.64 3.50
CA PHE A 25 -5.96 8.62 4.52
C PHE A 25 -6.79 7.43 3.98
N SER A 26 -7.00 7.34 2.66
CA SER A 26 -7.76 6.23 2.07
C SER A 26 -6.97 4.92 2.08
N GLU A 27 -7.69 3.81 2.10
CA GLU A 27 -7.08 2.49 1.95
C GLU A 27 -6.37 2.31 0.61
N ARG A 28 -6.87 2.96 -0.45
CA ARG A 28 -6.20 2.98 -1.76
C ARG A 28 -4.81 3.60 -1.64
N ASN A 29 -4.72 4.78 -1.02
CA ASN A 29 -3.44 5.45 -0.84
C ASN A 29 -2.48 4.63 0.03
N LYS A 30 -2.97 4.06 1.15
CA LYS A 30 -2.19 3.12 1.98
C LYS A 30 -1.61 1.97 1.13
N THR A 31 -2.43 1.35 0.29
CA THR A 31 -2.02 0.23 -0.56
C THR A 31 -0.97 0.64 -1.59
N VAL A 32 -1.14 1.80 -2.23
CA VAL A 32 -0.17 2.33 -3.19
C VAL A 32 1.15 2.65 -2.49
N LEU A 33 1.13 3.27 -1.30
CA LEU A 33 2.32 3.56 -0.52
C LEU A 33 3.06 2.29 -0.11
N TRP A 34 2.36 1.24 0.33
CA TRP A 34 3.00 -0.04 0.66
C TRP A 34 3.71 -0.65 -0.56
N ARG A 35 3.07 -0.63 -1.73
CA ARG A 35 3.70 -1.09 -2.97
C ARG A 35 4.88 -0.22 -3.37
N GLN A 36 4.79 1.10 -3.20
CA GLN A 36 5.89 2.02 -3.46
C GLN A 36 7.08 1.78 -2.54
N LEU A 37 6.84 1.50 -1.25
CA LEU A 37 7.87 1.13 -0.30
C LEU A 37 8.53 -0.20 -0.71
N TRP A 38 7.76 -1.22 -1.09
CA TRP A 38 8.35 -2.47 -1.60
C TRP A 38 9.17 -2.28 -2.88
N ILE A 39 8.77 -1.36 -3.78
CA ILE A 39 9.56 -1.00 -4.95
C ILE A 39 10.90 -0.40 -4.51
N TRP A 40 10.88 0.60 -3.62
CA TRP A 40 12.11 1.23 -3.11
C TRP A 40 13.01 0.26 -2.36
N LEU A 41 12.42 -0.70 -1.62
CA LEU A 41 13.18 -1.77 -0.98
C LEU A 41 13.92 -2.62 -2.03
N ALA A 42 13.21 -3.09 -3.05
CA ALA A 42 13.78 -3.91 -4.11
C ALA A 42 14.87 -3.15 -4.90
N GLU A 43 14.65 -1.87 -5.21
CA GLU A 43 15.66 -1.01 -5.85
C GLU A 43 16.93 -0.90 -4.99
N ALA A 44 16.79 -0.59 -3.70
CA ALA A 44 17.92 -0.47 -2.78
C ALA A 44 18.66 -1.81 -2.59
N GLU A 45 17.94 -2.92 -2.49
CA GLU A 45 18.53 -4.26 -2.40
C GLU A 45 19.34 -4.63 -3.64
N LEU A 46 18.82 -4.31 -4.83
CA LEU A 46 19.54 -4.51 -6.09
C LEU A 46 20.81 -3.64 -6.15
N GLU A 47 20.73 -2.37 -5.77
CA GLU A 47 21.88 -1.46 -5.69
C GLU A 47 22.97 -1.98 -4.73
N LEU A 48 22.58 -2.66 -3.66
CA LEU A 48 23.48 -3.29 -2.70
C LEU A 48 23.99 -4.69 -3.11
N GLY A 49 23.57 -5.20 -4.28
CA GLY A 49 24.10 -6.41 -4.89
C GLY A 49 23.31 -7.70 -4.62
N LEU A 50 22.05 -7.62 -4.17
CA LEU A 50 21.19 -8.80 -4.01
C LEU A 50 20.69 -9.29 -5.37
N THR A 51 21.47 -10.18 -5.99
CA THR A 51 21.23 -10.68 -7.36
C THR A 51 19.90 -11.41 -7.60
N GLN A 52 19.21 -11.83 -6.54
CA GLN A 52 17.86 -12.42 -6.64
C GLN A 52 16.79 -11.38 -6.99
N VAL A 53 17.02 -10.10 -6.68
CA VAL A 53 16.19 -9.00 -7.15
C VAL A 53 16.65 -8.64 -8.56
N THR A 54 15.73 -8.68 -9.53
CA THR A 54 16.07 -8.42 -10.93
C THR A 54 15.46 -7.09 -11.41
N PRO A 55 16.08 -6.40 -12.39
CA PRO A 55 15.48 -5.20 -12.98
C PRO A 55 14.07 -5.45 -13.53
N ASP A 56 13.86 -6.60 -14.18
CA ASP A 56 12.54 -6.99 -14.72
C ASP A 56 11.47 -7.16 -13.64
N ALA A 57 11.85 -7.66 -12.46
CA ALA A 57 10.93 -7.76 -11.31
C ALA A 57 10.55 -6.36 -10.79
N ILE A 58 11.52 -5.45 -10.67
CA ILE A 58 11.28 -4.07 -10.22
C ILE A 58 10.39 -3.32 -11.21
N GLU A 59 10.65 -3.44 -12.51
CA GLU A 59 9.83 -2.78 -13.54
C GLU A 59 8.39 -3.32 -13.54
N GLU A 60 8.20 -4.64 -13.39
CA GLU A 60 6.86 -5.22 -13.23
C GLU A 60 6.14 -4.65 -11.99
N MET A 61 6.84 -4.49 -10.86
CA MET A 61 6.26 -3.87 -9.66
C MET A 61 5.84 -2.42 -9.90
N LYS A 62 6.63 -1.63 -10.63
CA LYS A 62 6.30 -0.23 -10.97
C LYS A 62 5.08 -0.15 -11.88
N GLU A 63 5.04 -0.95 -12.94
CA GLU A 63 3.91 -0.98 -13.88
C GLU A 63 2.60 -1.39 -13.20
N GLN A 64 2.66 -2.35 -12.26
CA GLN A 64 1.50 -2.89 -11.58
C GLN A 64 1.18 -2.17 -10.26
N ARG A 65 1.94 -1.14 -9.86
CA ARG A 65 1.80 -0.46 -8.56
C ARG A 65 0.34 -0.05 -8.27
N ASP A 66 -0.34 0.51 -9.26
CA ASP A 66 -1.69 1.04 -9.10
C ASP A 66 -2.80 0.04 -9.50
N ASN A 67 -2.43 -1.15 -9.98
CA ASN A 67 -3.34 -2.25 -10.34
C ASN A 67 -3.72 -3.07 -9.09
N ILE A 68 -4.80 -2.67 -8.40
CA ILE A 68 -5.20 -3.23 -7.11
C ILE A 68 -6.44 -4.12 -7.29
N ASP A 69 -6.27 -5.44 -7.06
CA ASP A 69 -7.38 -6.38 -6.93
C ASP A 69 -7.86 -6.42 -5.47
N TRP A 70 -8.91 -5.65 -5.18
CA TRP A 70 -9.52 -5.61 -3.85
C TRP A 70 -10.15 -6.94 -3.45
N ASN A 71 -10.70 -7.71 -4.39
CA ASN A 71 -11.33 -8.99 -4.06
C ASN A 71 -10.28 -9.98 -3.58
N LYS A 72 -9.13 -10.04 -4.28
CA LYS A 72 -7.98 -10.86 -3.88
C LYS A 72 -7.45 -10.45 -2.51
N ILE A 73 -7.28 -9.15 -2.25
CA ILE A 73 -6.85 -8.67 -0.93
C ILE A 73 -7.81 -9.15 0.16
N ARG A 74 -9.13 -8.98 -0.03
CA ARG A 74 -10.13 -9.40 0.97
C ARG A 74 -10.18 -10.91 1.18
N GLU A 75 -9.94 -11.69 0.13
CA GLU A 75 -9.85 -13.15 0.22
C GLU A 75 -8.61 -13.56 1.03
N GLU A 76 -7.44 -13.03 0.67
CA GLU A 76 -6.18 -13.33 1.34
C GLU A 76 -6.17 -12.87 2.80
N GLU A 77 -6.74 -11.71 3.10
CA GLU A 77 -6.85 -11.18 4.46
C GLU A 77 -7.71 -12.10 5.34
N ARG A 78 -8.83 -12.61 4.82
CA ARG A 78 -9.66 -13.61 5.52
C ARG A 78 -8.92 -14.92 5.76
N ARG A 79 -8.13 -15.37 4.78
CA ARG A 79 -7.37 -16.62 4.84
C ARG A 79 -6.19 -16.54 5.82
N LEU A 80 -5.41 -15.48 5.71
CA LEU A 80 -4.14 -15.30 6.42
C LEU A 80 -4.32 -14.64 7.79
N LYS A 81 -5.41 -13.89 7.99
CA LYS A 81 -5.65 -13.04 9.17
C LYS A 81 -4.49 -12.06 9.43
N HIS A 82 -3.87 -11.60 8.34
CA HIS A 82 -2.78 -10.65 8.35
C HIS A 82 -2.85 -9.78 7.09
N ASP A 83 -3.05 -8.48 7.29
CA ASP A 83 -3.25 -7.49 6.22
C ASP A 83 -2.02 -7.31 5.32
N VAL A 84 -0.84 -7.05 5.89
CA VAL A 84 0.40 -6.86 5.10
C VAL A 84 0.69 -8.08 4.24
N MET A 85 0.54 -9.28 4.80
CA MET A 85 0.75 -10.51 4.02
C MET A 85 -0.32 -10.69 2.94
N ALA A 86 -1.59 -10.32 3.21
CA ALA A 86 -2.62 -10.33 2.18
C ALA A 86 -2.30 -9.38 1.02
N HIS A 87 -1.82 -8.18 1.32
CA HIS A 87 -1.37 -7.22 0.31
C HIS A 87 -0.12 -7.71 -0.44
N ASN A 88 0.83 -8.35 0.24
CA ASN A 88 2.01 -8.96 -0.39
C ASN A 88 1.59 -10.06 -1.37
N HIS A 89 0.77 -11.03 -0.94
CA HIS A 89 0.26 -12.09 -1.80
C HIS A 89 -0.56 -11.56 -2.98
N ALA A 90 -1.42 -10.55 -2.76
CA ALA A 90 -2.19 -9.93 -3.82
C ALA A 90 -1.30 -9.17 -4.82
N PHE A 91 -0.22 -8.53 -4.36
CA PHE A 91 0.72 -7.85 -5.24
C PHE A 91 1.59 -8.84 -6.01
N GLY A 92 2.09 -9.90 -5.37
CA GLY A 92 2.80 -10.99 -6.05
C GLY A 92 1.94 -11.72 -7.09
N ALA A 93 0.62 -11.78 -6.92
CA ALA A 93 -0.29 -12.37 -7.91
C ALA A 93 -0.35 -11.57 -9.22
N VAL A 94 -0.21 -10.23 -9.16
CA VAL A 94 -0.12 -9.37 -10.36
C VAL A 94 1.33 -9.14 -10.81
N CYS A 95 2.30 -9.45 -9.96
CA CYS A 95 3.74 -9.36 -10.24
C CYS A 95 4.44 -10.72 -10.09
N PRO A 96 4.18 -11.71 -10.98
CA PRO A 96 4.74 -13.05 -10.85
C PRO A 96 6.27 -13.11 -10.90
N LYS A 97 6.95 -12.18 -11.58
CA LYS A 97 8.42 -12.11 -11.62
C LYS A 97 8.99 -11.60 -10.29
N ALA A 98 8.26 -10.72 -9.60
CA ALA A 98 8.68 -10.13 -8.34
C ALA A 98 8.17 -10.87 -7.10
N ALA A 99 7.21 -11.80 -7.23
CA ALA A 99 6.52 -12.44 -6.11
C ALA A 99 7.46 -13.05 -5.05
N GLY A 100 8.62 -13.56 -5.44
CA GLY A 100 9.60 -14.16 -4.52
C GLY A 100 10.50 -13.15 -3.78
N VAL A 101 10.50 -11.88 -4.19
CA VAL A 101 11.36 -10.82 -3.62
C VAL A 101 10.59 -9.64 -3.03
N ILE A 102 9.27 -9.58 -3.21
CA ILE A 102 8.44 -8.58 -2.52
C ILE A 102 8.61 -8.76 -1.00
N HIS A 103 9.02 -7.69 -0.33
CA HIS A 103 9.23 -7.63 1.12
C HIS A 103 10.42 -8.45 1.65
N LEU A 104 11.40 -8.76 0.78
CA LEU A 104 12.60 -9.50 1.16
C LEU A 104 13.33 -8.83 2.35
N GLY A 105 13.66 -9.62 3.37
CA GLY A 105 14.39 -9.17 4.56
C GLY A 105 13.65 -8.19 5.50
N ALA A 106 12.49 -7.68 5.11
CA ALA A 106 11.71 -6.71 5.87
C ALA A 106 10.67 -7.37 6.80
N THR A 107 10.10 -6.57 7.69
CA THR A 107 8.99 -6.96 8.58
C THR A 107 7.77 -6.08 8.30
N SER A 108 6.57 -6.48 8.75
CA SER A 108 5.32 -5.75 8.50
C SER A 108 5.38 -4.25 8.83
N CYS A 109 6.10 -3.88 9.90
CA CYS A 109 6.32 -2.48 10.30
C CYS A 109 7.07 -1.65 9.24
N TYR A 110 7.84 -2.28 8.35
CA TYR A 110 8.49 -1.57 7.25
C TYR A 110 7.46 -0.83 6.38
N VAL A 111 6.35 -1.48 6.01
CA VAL A 111 5.32 -0.80 5.21
C VAL A 111 4.30 -0.07 6.05
N GLN A 112 3.93 -0.60 7.23
CA GLN A 112 2.93 0.04 8.09
C GLN A 112 3.42 1.38 8.61
N ASP A 113 4.54 1.40 9.34
CA ASP A 113 5.03 2.60 10.03
C ASP A 113 5.55 3.64 9.03
N ASN A 114 6.30 3.24 7.99
CA ASN A 114 6.81 4.21 7.02
C ASN A 114 5.69 4.83 6.18
N ALA A 115 4.64 4.08 5.82
CA ALA A 115 3.50 4.66 5.12
C ALA A 115 2.72 5.63 6.01
N ASP A 116 2.55 5.30 7.30
CA ASP A 116 1.91 6.20 8.26
C ASP A 116 2.72 7.50 8.41
N LEU A 117 4.06 7.42 8.50
CA LEU A 117 4.93 8.60 8.56
C LEU A 117 4.82 9.47 7.30
N ILE A 118 4.75 8.86 6.11
CA ILE A 118 4.54 9.59 4.85
C ILE A 118 3.19 10.31 4.86
N VAL A 119 2.11 9.59 5.21
CA VAL A 119 0.75 10.14 5.30
C VAL A 119 0.67 11.28 6.30
N ILE A 120 1.26 11.13 7.50
CA ILE A 120 1.26 12.17 8.54
C ILE A 120 2.01 13.40 8.05
N LYS A 121 3.18 13.24 7.42
CA LYS A 121 3.97 14.34 6.87
C LYS A 121 3.18 15.12 5.82
N GLU A 122 2.56 14.42 4.86
CA GLU A 122 1.76 15.06 3.81
C GLU A 122 0.51 15.74 4.38
N ALA A 123 -0.15 15.12 5.36
CA ALA A 123 -1.31 15.70 6.02
C ALA A 123 -0.95 17.01 6.73
N VAL A 124 0.15 17.04 7.48
CA VAL A 124 0.66 18.27 8.11
C VAL A 124 1.01 19.31 7.04
N GLY A 125 1.59 18.91 5.92
CA GLY A 125 1.85 19.79 4.78
C GLY A 125 0.58 20.47 4.26
N HIS A 126 -0.51 19.72 4.08
CA HIS A 126 -1.81 20.26 3.67
C HIS A 126 -2.45 21.19 4.70
N LEU A 127 -2.14 21.05 6.00
CA LEU A 127 -2.66 21.94 7.05
C LEU A 127 -1.92 23.28 7.11
N LEU A 128 -0.67 23.33 6.63
CA LEU A 128 0.18 24.51 6.68
C LEU A 128 0.16 25.35 5.40
N ALA A 129 -0.39 24.82 4.30
CA ALA A 129 -0.54 25.49 3.01
C ALA A 129 -1.80 26.38 2.98
#